data_AF-A0A942DJ26-F1
#
_entry.id   AF-A0A942DJ26-F1
#
_cell.length_a   1.000
_cell.length_b   1.000
_cell.length_c   1.000
_cell.angle_alpha   90.00
_cell.angle_beta   90.00
_cell.angle_gamma   90.00
#
_symmetry.space_group_name_H-M   'P 1'
#
loop_
_entity.id
_entity.type
_entity.pdbx_description
1 polymer ?
#
loop_
_entity_poly.entity_id
_entity_poly.type
_entity_poly.pdbx_seq_one_letter_code
_entity_poly.pdbx_strand_id
1 'polypeptide(L)'
;MTAGKNRNPRSVQGHGNLDDLLWLHKASAPTTGVEHVESLEQESLDSETFARIFIQTYPRLDPKNQGLSKEHLSKLIMRPDVFSHEEYVMLMMLAKYFDTIANLVDDEPGPQTIITPMDREVLCQFLVHGKLSLAELHRWRLLCMAPKEDPAFEGPPLSGA
;
A
#
# COMPACT_ATOMS: atom_id res chain seq x y z
N MET A 1 -25.97 10.88 48.20
CA MET A 1 -25.93 11.62 46.92
C MET A 1 -24.53 12.22 46.84
N THR A 2 -23.59 11.69 46.07
CA THR A 2 -23.48 11.76 44.61
C THR A 2 -22.67 10.59 44.05
N ALA A 3 -23.09 10.07 42.90
CA ALA A 3 -22.47 8.96 42.19
C ALA A 3 -21.30 9.44 41.30
N GLY A 4 -20.10 8.94 41.55
CA GLY A 4 -18.95 9.11 40.65
C GLY A 4 -18.96 8.06 39.55
N LYS A 5 -19.68 8.34 38.45
CA LYS A 5 -19.73 7.50 37.26
C LYS A 5 -18.58 7.88 36.31
N ASN A 6 -17.41 7.28 36.49
CA ASN A 6 -16.31 7.41 35.54
C ASN A 6 -16.43 6.31 34.47
N ARG A 7 -17.06 6.65 33.35
CA ARG A 7 -16.98 5.89 32.11
C ARG A 7 -15.75 6.39 31.35
N ASN A 8 -14.81 5.51 31.04
CA ASN A 8 -13.96 5.71 29.88
C ASN A 8 -13.77 4.36 29.16
N PRO A 9 -14.29 4.20 27.93
CA PRO A 9 -13.97 3.05 27.10
C PRO A 9 -12.59 3.31 26.48
N ARG A 10 -11.57 2.54 26.89
CA ARG A 10 -10.38 2.43 26.05
C ARG A 10 -10.77 1.64 24.82
N SER A 11 -11.12 2.40 23.79
CA SER A 11 -10.95 2.04 22.38
C SER A 11 -9.59 1.39 22.22
N VAL A 12 -9.56 0.06 22.15
CA VAL A 12 -8.44 -0.65 21.57
C VAL A 12 -8.74 -0.62 20.07
N GLN A 13 -8.35 0.48 19.42
CA GLN A 13 -8.17 0.49 17.97
C GLN A 13 -7.03 -0.47 17.68
N GLY A 14 -7.37 -1.74 17.51
CA GLY A 14 -6.53 -2.70 16.83
C GLY A 14 -6.41 -2.20 15.40
N HIS A 15 -5.33 -1.46 15.11
CA HIS A 15 -4.81 -1.35 13.76
C HIS A 15 -4.40 -2.76 13.37
N GLY A 16 -5.35 -3.54 12.85
CA GLY A 16 -5.04 -4.81 12.20
C GLY A 16 -4.12 -4.47 11.05
N ASN A 17 -2.84 -4.78 11.24
CA ASN A 17 -1.89 -4.65 10.16
C ASN A 17 -2.37 -5.58 9.03
N LEU A 18 -2.19 -5.20 7.78
CA LEU A 18 -2.56 -6.07 6.66
C LEU A 18 -1.87 -7.43 6.80
N ASP A 19 -0.66 -7.43 7.36
CA ASP A 19 0.08 -8.64 7.75
C ASP A 19 -0.70 -9.52 8.75
N ASP A 20 -1.41 -8.94 9.72
CA ASP A 20 -2.23 -9.67 10.69
C ASP A 20 -3.49 -10.26 10.02
N LEU A 21 -4.08 -9.56 9.05
CA LEU A 21 -5.23 -10.06 8.29
C LEU A 21 -4.83 -11.21 7.34
N LEU A 22 -3.67 -11.07 6.69
CA LEU A 22 -3.06 -12.15 5.91
C LEU A 22 -2.71 -13.35 6.80
N TRP A 23 -2.21 -13.10 8.02
CA TRP A 23 -1.93 -14.15 9.01
C TRP A 23 -3.21 -14.86 9.49
N LEU A 24 -4.29 -14.12 9.76
CA LEU A 24 -5.58 -14.71 10.15
C LEU A 24 -6.19 -15.57 9.04
N HIS A 25 -6.03 -15.19 7.78
CA HIS A 25 -6.41 -16.03 6.65
C HIS A 25 -5.60 -17.34 6.60
N LYS A 26 -4.29 -17.28 6.87
CA LYS A 26 -3.42 -18.47 6.99
C LYS A 26 -3.88 -19.41 8.13
N ALA A 27 -4.39 -18.87 9.24
CA ALA A 27 -4.77 -19.64 10.43
C ALA A 27 -6.18 -20.27 10.38
N SER A 28 -7.09 -19.77 9.54
CA SER A 28 -8.52 -20.17 9.54
C SER A 28 -8.91 -21.20 8.46
N ALA A 29 -7.99 -21.64 7.60
CA ALA A 29 -8.33 -22.54 6.50
C ALA A 29 -8.31 -24.03 6.93
N PRO A 30 -9.41 -24.81 6.75
CA PRO A 30 -9.34 -26.26 6.74
C PRO A 30 -8.47 -26.72 5.55
N THR A 31 -7.65 -27.74 5.79
CA THR A 31 -6.48 -28.18 5.00
C THR A 31 -6.78 -28.71 3.59
N THR A 32 -7.31 -27.90 2.69
CA THR A 32 -7.50 -28.28 1.27
C THR A 32 -7.19 -27.15 0.27
N GLY A 33 -6.43 -26.12 0.65
CA GLY A 33 -6.08 -25.01 -0.26
C GLY A 33 -4.78 -24.25 0.07
N VAL A 34 -3.91 -24.83 0.91
CA VAL A 34 -2.74 -24.12 1.48
C VAL A 34 -1.58 -23.97 0.48
N GLU A 35 -1.56 -24.73 -0.63
CA GLU A 35 -0.51 -24.60 -1.64
C GLU A 35 -0.58 -23.29 -2.45
N HIS A 36 -1.71 -22.57 -2.43
CA HIS A 36 -1.89 -21.39 -3.28
C HIS A 36 -1.34 -20.10 -2.64
N VAL A 37 -1.33 -19.97 -1.31
CA VAL A 37 -1.04 -18.68 -0.64
C VAL A 37 0.46 -18.43 -0.46
N GLU A 38 1.28 -19.47 -0.28
CA GLU A 38 2.75 -19.33 -0.23
C GLU A 38 3.35 -19.01 -1.61
N SER A 39 2.74 -19.47 -2.71
CA SER A 39 3.18 -19.15 -4.08
C SER A 39 2.94 -17.68 -4.45
N LEU A 40 1.89 -17.08 -3.88
CA LEU A 40 1.48 -15.70 -4.15
C LEU A 40 2.41 -14.63 -3.55
N GLU A 41 3.22 -14.95 -2.54
CA GLU A 41 4.23 -14.02 -2.00
C GLU A 41 5.40 -13.82 -2.98
N GLN A 42 5.55 -14.71 -3.96
CA GLN A 42 6.55 -14.63 -5.05
C GLN A 42 5.96 -14.23 -6.41
N GLU A 43 4.66 -14.35 -6.62
CA GLU A 43 4.03 -13.99 -7.89
C GLU A 43 3.95 -12.47 -8.06
N SER A 44 4.57 -12.00 -9.13
CA SER A 44 4.56 -10.59 -9.53
C SER A 44 4.16 -10.47 -11.00
N LEU A 45 3.32 -9.49 -11.29
CA LEU A 45 3.01 -9.11 -12.67
C LEU A 45 4.12 -8.21 -13.22
N ASP A 46 4.38 -8.32 -14.52
CA ASP A 46 5.17 -7.30 -15.23
C ASP A 46 4.40 -5.97 -15.25
N SER A 47 5.14 -4.87 -15.41
CA SER A 47 4.58 -3.51 -15.31
C SER A 47 3.44 -3.23 -16.29
N GLU A 48 3.52 -3.76 -17.51
CA GLU A 48 2.51 -3.50 -18.56
C GLU A 48 1.24 -4.31 -18.27
N THR A 49 1.39 -5.58 -17.91
CA THR A 49 0.27 -6.44 -17.49
C THR A 49 -0.41 -5.90 -16.25
N PHE A 50 0.36 -5.47 -15.23
CA PHE A 50 -0.20 -4.82 -14.04
C PHE A 50 -1.03 -3.59 -14.43
N ALA A 51 -0.47 -2.68 -15.23
CA ALA A 51 -1.17 -1.45 -15.61
C ALA A 51 -2.45 -1.75 -16.39
N ARG A 52 -2.40 -2.69 -17.34
CA ARG A 52 -3.56 -3.11 -18.13
C ARG A 52 -4.68 -3.66 -17.25
N ILE A 53 -4.37 -4.60 -16.37
CA ILE A 53 -5.34 -5.20 -15.45
C ILE A 53 -5.87 -4.13 -14.50
N PHE A 54 -4.99 -3.30 -13.93
CA PHE A 54 -5.41 -2.28 -12.99
C PHE A 54 -6.39 -1.30 -13.62
N ILE A 55 -6.14 -0.82 -14.85
CA ILE A 55 -7.07 0.05 -15.60
C ILE A 55 -8.42 -0.64 -15.83
N GLN A 56 -8.41 -1.91 -16.25
CA GLN A 56 -9.62 -2.66 -16.57
C GLN A 56 -10.46 -2.96 -15.32
N THR A 57 -9.81 -3.30 -14.22
CA THR A 57 -10.48 -3.70 -12.97
C THR A 57 -10.85 -2.49 -12.11
N TYR A 58 -10.17 -1.34 -12.23
CA TYR A 58 -10.39 -0.15 -11.39
C TYR A 58 -11.86 0.28 -11.23
N PRO A 59 -12.70 0.34 -12.29
CA PRO A 59 -14.11 0.70 -12.14
C PRO A 59 -14.91 -0.25 -11.23
N ARG A 60 -14.47 -1.50 -11.09
CA ARG A 60 -15.04 -2.48 -10.17
C ARG A 60 -14.53 -2.28 -8.74
N LEU A 61 -13.29 -1.83 -8.59
CA LEU A 61 -12.65 -1.59 -7.28
C LEU A 61 -13.19 -0.31 -6.63
N ASP A 62 -13.34 0.76 -7.42
CA ASP A 62 -13.82 2.06 -6.97
C ASP A 62 -14.95 2.59 -7.88
N PRO A 63 -16.16 2.03 -7.78
CA PRO A 63 -17.28 2.43 -8.64
C PRO A 63 -17.79 3.85 -8.38
N LYS A 64 -17.41 4.46 -7.24
CA LYS A 64 -17.81 5.83 -6.90
C LYS A 64 -16.73 6.86 -7.24
N ASN A 65 -15.58 6.42 -7.75
CA ASN A 65 -14.44 7.27 -8.06
C ASN A 65 -13.99 8.12 -6.84
N GLN A 66 -14.04 7.52 -5.65
CA GLN A 66 -13.68 8.16 -4.37
C GLN A 66 -12.28 7.80 -3.88
N GLY A 67 -11.58 6.94 -4.61
CA GLY A 67 -10.28 6.39 -4.25
C GLY A 67 -10.39 5.08 -3.44
N LEU A 68 -9.26 4.37 -3.40
CA LEU A 68 -9.14 3.10 -2.71
C LEU A 68 -8.41 3.30 -1.37
N SER A 69 -9.10 3.02 -0.26
CA SER A 69 -8.47 2.96 1.07
C SER A 69 -7.87 1.58 1.33
N LYS A 70 -6.97 1.50 2.31
CA LYS A 70 -6.36 0.23 2.73
C LYS A 70 -7.39 -0.75 3.29
N GLU A 71 -8.41 -0.26 4.01
CA GLU A 71 -9.52 -1.08 4.50
C GLU A 71 -10.39 -1.61 3.36
N HIS A 72 -10.63 -0.80 2.32
CA HIS A 72 -11.37 -1.26 1.15
C HIS A 72 -10.57 -2.35 0.43
N LEU A 73 -9.29 -2.12 0.18
CA LEU A 73 -8.41 -3.09 -0.46
C LEU A 73 -8.32 -4.41 0.31
N SER A 74 -8.22 -4.34 1.64
CA SER A 74 -8.23 -5.52 2.51
C SER A 74 -9.52 -6.35 2.35
N LYS A 75 -10.69 -5.69 2.27
CA LYS A 75 -11.97 -6.38 2.06
C LYS A 75 -12.05 -7.07 0.70
N LEU A 76 -11.42 -6.49 -0.33
CA LEU A 76 -11.37 -7.07 -1.67
C LEU A 76 -10.48 -8.31 -1.68
N ILE A 77 -9.32 -8.25 -1.01
CA ILE A 77 -8.40 -9.39 -0.88
C ILE A 77 -9.03 -10.55 -0.11
N MET A 78 -9.89 -10.28 0.89
CA MET A 78 -10.62 -11.33 1.62
C MET A 78 -11.71 -12.03 0.78
N ARG A 79 -11.89 -11.66 -0.49
CA ARG A 79 -12.86 -12.24 -1.42
C ARG A 79 -12.18 -12.69 -2.72
N PRO A 80 -11.24 -13.65 -2.67
CA PRO A 80 -10.48 -14.07 -3.85
C PRO A 80 -11.37 -14.67 -4.95
N ASP A 81 -12.53 -15.21 -4.60
CA ASP A 81 -13.49 -15.87 -5.49
C ASP A 81 -14.11 -14.94 -6.56
N VAL A 82 -14.06 -13.62 -6.37
CA VAL A 82 -14.66 -12.65 -7.30
C VAL A 82 -13.67 -12.06 -8.30
N PHE A 83 -12.39 -12.43 -8.20
CA PHE A 83 -11.31 -11.93 -9.04
C PHE A 83 -10.70 -13.08 -9.83
N SER A 84 -10.22 -12.79 -11.04
CA SER A 84 -9.31 -13.72 -11.71
C SER A 84 -8.01 -13.85 -10.91
N HIS A 85 -7.23 -14.89 -11.19
CA HIS A 85 -5.93 -15.05 -10.53
C HIS A 85 -5.02 -13.82 -10.75
N GLU A 86 -4.93 -13.30 -11.98
CA GLU A 86 -4.11 -12.11 -12.26
C GLU A 86 -4.67 -10.85 -11.58
N GLU A 87 -5.99 -10.69 -11.52
CA GLU A 87 -6.62 -9.59 -10.77
C GLU A 87 -6.28 -9.67 -9.28
N TYR A 88 -6.27 -10.88 -8.72
CA TYR A 88 -5.91 -11.09 -7.32
C TYR A 88 -4.43 -10.79 -7.05
N VAL A 89 -3.51 -11.23 -7.92
CA VAL A 89 -2.08 -10.87 -7.83
C VAL A 89 -1.90 -9.34 -7.90
N MET A 90 -2.63 -8.68 -8.80
CA MET A 90 -2.64 -7.21 -8.91
C MET A 90 -3.12 -6.54 -7.61
N LEU A 91 -4.18 -7.05 -6.97
CA LEU A 91 -4.66 -6.55 -5.66
C LEU A 91 -3.62 -6.73 -4.55
N MET A 92 -2.94 -7.88 -4.52
CA MET A 92 -1.86 -8.14 -3.56
C MET A 92 -0.69 -7.17 -3.74
N MET A 93 -0.30 -6.91 -4.99
CA MET A 93 0.73 -5.93 -5.33
C MET A 93 0.30 -4.50 -4.96
N LEU A 94 -0.95 -4.11 -5.23
CA LEU A 94 -1.50 -2.82 -4.77
C LEU A 94 -1.39 -2.67 -3.26
N ALA A 95 -1.70 -3.72 -2.51
CA ALA A 95 -1.68 -3.66 -1.05
C ALA A 95 -0.26 -3.57 -0.49
N LYS A 96 0.68 -4.31 -1.12
CA LYS A 96 2.11 -4.27 -0.79
C LYS A 96 2.73 -2.90 -1.03
N TYR A 97 2.38 -2.24 -2.14
CA TYR A 97 2.94 -0.94 -2.52
C TYR A 97 1.98 0.23 -2.26
N PHE A 98 0.96 0.02 -1.44
CA PHE A 98 -0.13 0.98 -1.21
C PHE A 98 0.40 2.37 -0.89
N ASP A 99 1.28 2.46 0.09
CA ASP A 99 1.82 3.74 0.55
C ASP A 99 2.65 4.40 -0.55
N THR A 100 3.38 3.65 -1.37
CA THR A 100 4.11 4.24 -2.52
C THR A 100 3.15 4.82 -3.53
N ILE A 101 2.08 4.10 -3.85
CA ILE A 101 1.14 4.49 -4.90
C ILE A 101 0.31 5.70 -4.45
N ALA A 102 -0.22 5.67 -3.23
CA ALA A 102 -1.07 6.72 -2.69
C ALA A 102 -0.33 8.04 -2.34
N ASN A 103 0.98 8.09 -2.58
CA ASN A 103 1.79 9.29 -2.38
C ASN A 103 2.57 9.62 -3.67
N LEU A 104 2.05 9.23 -4.85
CA LEU A 104 2.69 9.54 -6.13
C LEU A 104 2.47 10.98 -6.57
N VAL A 105 1.30 11.55 -6.27
CA VAL A 105 0.89 12.85 -6.83
C VAL A 105 1.23 14.02 -5.91
N ASP A 106 0.78 14.06 -4.65
CA ASP A 106 1.22 15.03 -3.61
C ASP A 106 0.36 14.91 -2.34
N ASP A 107 0.24 13.72 -1.76
CA ASP A 107 -0.39 13.57 -0.44
C ASP A 107 0.67 13.40 0.65
N GLU A 108 0.55 14.17 1.74
CA GLU A 108 1.27 13.87 2.97
C GLU A 108 0.71 12.57 3.57
N PRO A 109 1.57 11.63 4.02
CA PRO A 109 1.10 10.39 4.60
C PRO A 109 0.23 10.68 5.83
N GLY A 110 -1.01 10.21 5.82
CA GLY A 110 -1.99 10.49 6.85
C GLY A 110 -2.95 9.31 7.09
N PRO A 111 -3.76 9.36 8.17
CA PRO A 111 -4.68 8.28 8.52
C PRO A 111 -5.83 8.06 7.51
N GLN A 112 -5.94 8.92 6.50
CA GLN A 112 -6.92 8.82 5.41
C GLN A 112 -6.25 8.71 4.02
N THR A 113 -4.99 8.28 3.95
CA THR A 113 -4.30 8.08 2.67
C THR A 113 -5.06 7.07 1.81
N ILE A 114 -5.42 7.48 0.60
CA ILE A 114 -6.17 6.71 -0.39
C ILE A 114 -5.41 6.71 -1.71
N ILE A 115 -5.52 5.65 -2.49
CA ILE A 115 -5.09 5.68 -3.89
C ILE A 115 -6.17 6.41 -4.68
N THR A 116 -5.88 7.61 -5.14
CA THR A 116 -6.81 8.41 -5.93
C THR A 116 -6.83 7.96 -7.40
N PRO A 117 -7.86 8.36 -8.18
CA PRO A 117 -7.85 8.14 -9.63
C PRO A 117 -6.64 8.78 -10.33
N MET A 118 -6.12 9.88 -9.78
CA MET A 118 -4.93 10.55 -10.29
C MET A 118 -3.66 9.74 -10.01
N ASP A 119 -3.52 9.19 -8.80
CA ASP A 119 -2.41 8.29 -8.46
C ASP A 119 -2.37 7.08 -9.39
N ARG A 120 -3.54 6.51 -9.70
CA ARG A 120 -3.67 5.43 -10.68
C ARG A 120 -3.16 5.86 -12.04
N GLU A 121 -3.58 7.01 -12.55
CA GLU A 121 -3.17 7.51 -13.87
C GLU A 121 -1.66 7.73 -13.95
N VAL A 122 -1.10 8.41 -12.94
CA VAL A 122 0.34 8.66 -12.84
C VAL A 122 1.12 7.35 -12.69
N LEU A 123 0.65 6.42 -11.85
CA LEU A 123 1.24 5.09 -11.74
C LEU A 123 1.28 4.40 -13.11
N CYS A 124 0.16 4.35 -13.82
CA CYS A 124 0.09 3.69 -15.12
C CYS A 124 1.05 4.32 -16.14
N GLN A 125 1.23 5.64 -16.11
CA GLN A 125 2.22 6.31 -16.96
C GLN A 125 3.66 5.90 -16.61
N PHE A 126 4.01 5.81 -15.32
CA PHE A 126 5.34 5.34 -14.91
C PHE A 126 5.59 3.88 -15.32
N LEU A 127 4.59 3.02 -15.17
CA LEU A 127 4.71 1.61 -15.52
C LEU A 127 4.84 1.40 -17.04
N VAL A 128 4.01 2.07 -17.83
CA VAL A 128 3.95 1.87 -19.30
C VAL A 128 5.02 2.65 -20.05
N HIS A 129 5.19 3.94 -19.73
CA HIS A 129 6.11 4.82 -20.46
C HIS A 129 7.46 4.95 -19.77
N GLY A 130 7.46 5.01 -18.44
CA GLY A 130 8.69 5.02 -17.65
C GLY A 130 9.39 3.66 -17.62
N LYS A 131 8.68 2.57 -17.99
CA LYS A 131 9.16 1.18 -17.91
C LYS A 131 9.68 0.80 -16.52
N LEU A 132 9.14 1.44 -15.49
CA LEU A 132 9.50 1.15 -14.11
C LEU A 132 8.60 0.03 -13.58
N SER A 133 9.16 -0.82 -12.72
CA SER A 133 8.39 -1.73 -11.88
C SER A 133 7.92 -1.02 -10.61
N LEU A 134 6.87 -1.56 -9.97
CA LEU A 134 6.43 -1.08 -8.65
C LEU A 134 7.54 -1.13 -7.60
N ALA A 135 8.40 -2.14 -7.66
CA ALA A 135 9.56 -2.26 -6.78
C ALA A 135 10.60 -1.15 -7.03
N GLU A 136 10.84 -0.78 -8.29
CA GLU A 136 11.73 0.34 -8.64
C GLU A 136 11.16 1.68 -8.21
N LEU A 137 9.87 1.91 -8.42
CA LEU A 137 9.18 3.11 -7.93
C LEU A 137 9.26 3.23 -6.40
N HIS A 138 9.04 2.12 -5.69
CA HIS A 138 9.17 2.08 -4.24
C HIS A 138 10.60 2.41 -3.79
N ARG A 139 11.62 1.79 -4.40
CA ARG A 139 13.03 2.08 -4.11
C ARG A 139 13.39 3.53 -4.38
N TRP A 140 12.95 4.08 -5.53
CA TRP A 140 13.20 5.47 -5.88
C TRP A 140 12.60 6.43 -4.84
N ARG A 141 11.36 6.18 -4.39
CA ARG A 141 10.74 6.98 -3.32
C ARG A 141 11.53 6.93 -2.02
N LEU A 142 11.97 5.74 -1.59
CA LEU A 142 12.77 5.60 -0.37
C LEU A 142 14.07 6.41 -0.43
N LEU A 143 14.73 6.48 -1.60
CA LEU A 143 15.91 7.30 -1.81
C LEU A 143 15.60 8.80 -1.71
N CYS A 144 14.45 9.24 -2.22
CA CYS A 144 14.04 10.64 -2.12
C CYS A 144 13.67 11.06 -0.68
N MET A 145 13.23 10.12 0.16
CA MET A 145 12.88 10.36 1.56
C MET A 145 14.05 10.22 2.53
N ALA A 146 15.21 9.76 2.07
CA ALA A 146 16.40 9.66 2.91
C ALA A 146 16.79 11.07 3.41
N PRO A 147 17.07 11.25 4.72
CA PRO A 147 17.51 12.54 5.23
C PRO A 147 18.78 12.95 4.48
N LYS A 148 18.77 14.14 3.89
CA LYS A 148 19.98 14.75 3.36
C LYS A 148 20.86 15.02 4.57
N GLU A 149 21.91 14.24 4.77
CA GLU A 149 22.98 14.62 5.69
C GLU A 149 23.49 15.98 5.18
N ASP A 150 23.17 17.06 5.90
CA ASP A 150 23.80 18.33 5.65
C ASP A 150 25.30 18.11 5.79
N PRO A 151 26.14 18.43 4.79
CA PRO A 151 27.58 18.34 4.97
C PRO A 151 27.90 19.24 6.16
N ALA A 152 28.39 18.63 7.25
CA ALA A 152 28.87 19.37 8.41
C ALA A 152 29.86 20.40 7.89
N PHE A 153 29.44 21.66 7.85
CA PHE A 153 30.29 22.77 7.46
C PHE A 153 31.31 22.91 8.59
N GLU A 154 32.42 22.18 8.49
CA GLU A 154 33.63 22.45 9.23
C GLU A 154 34.08 23.85 8.79
N GLY A 155 33.59 24.87 9.52
CA GLY A 155 34.06 26.23 9.36
C GLY A 155 35.59 26.23 9.47
N PRO A 156 36.29 27.06 8.67
CA PRO A 156 37.74 27.08 8.70
C PRO A 156 38.23 27.33 10.13
N PRO A 157 39.29 26.65 10.59
CA PRO A 157 39.81 26.83 11.93
C PRO A 157 40.09 28.31 12.14
N LEU A 158 39.54 28.87 13.22
CA LEU A 158 39.88 30.22 13.65
C LEU A 158 41.38 30.24 13.97
N SER A 159 42.17 30.70 13.01
CA SER A 159 43.58 31.01 13.22
C SER A 159 43.65 32.13 14.26
N GLY A 160 43.88 31.75 15.51
CA GLY A 160 44.37 32.67 16.53
C GLY A 160 45.86 32.90 16.31
N ALA A 161 46.22 34.12 15.91
CA ALA A 161 47.50 34.78 16.19
C ALA A 161 47.41 36.26 15.79
#